data_AF-A0A9R1WPM7-F1
#
_entry.id   AF-A0A9R1WPM7-F1
#
_cell.length_a   1.000
_cell.length_b   1.000
_cell.length_c   1.000
_cell.angle_alpha   90.00
_cell.angle_beta   90.00
_cell.angle_gamma   90.00
#
_symmetry.space_group_name_H-M   'P 1'
#
loop_
_entity.id
_entity.type
_entity.pdbx_description
1 polymer ?
#
loop_
_entity_poly.entity_id
_entity_poly.type
_entity_poly.pdbx_seq_one_letter_code
_entity_poly.pdbx_strand_id
1 'polypeptide(L)'
;MYYCFVGMYTPQYKWVMSELPKVNRSETPWLIVVMHCPLYSSYVHHYMEGETMRVMYEQYFVQYKVDVVFSGHIHAYERTERVSNIAYNIENRLCTPRKDRFAPVYITIGDGGNQEGLLYEMIDPQPGYSAYREPSYGHGIFEINNKTHAYFSWHRNQDGYAVEGDSLRFENLYWKASQDSLATSF
;
A
#
# COMPACT_ATOMS: atom_id res chain seq x y z
N MET A 1 -9.57 6.58 -19.20
CA MET A 1 -9.98 6.14 -17.85
C MET A 1 -10.30 7.40 -17.04
N TYR A 2 -11.53 7.60 -16.60
CA TYR A 2 -11.88 8.78 -15.79
C TYR A 2 -11.38 8.55 -14.36
N TYR A 3 -10.36 9.30 -13.95
CA TYR A 3 -10.03 9.41 -12.53
C TYR A 3 -11.29 9.89 -11.79
N CYS A 4 -11.69 9.17 -10.75
CA CYS A 4 -12.78 9.63 -9.88
C CYS A 4 -12.36 11.01 -9.33
N PHE A 5 -13.24 12.01 -9.35
CA PHE A 5 -12.91 13.34 -8.86
C PHE A 5 -12.54 13.25 -7.37
N VAL A 6 -11.26 13.46 -7.07
CA VAL A 6 -10.72 13.40 -5.71
C VAL A 6 -10.86 14.79 -5.10
N GLY A 7 -11.63 14.92 -4.04
CA GLY A 7 -11.79 16.21 -3.38
C GLY A 7 -12.54 16.12 -2.06
N MET A 8 -12.29 17.10 -1.19
CA MET A 8 -13.05 17.28 0.04
C MET A 8 -14.55 17.42 -0.29
N TYR A 9 -15.40 16.89 0.58
CA TYR A 9 -16.86 16.98 0.51
C TYR A 9 -17.55 16.25 -0.65
N THR A 10 -16.79 15.58 -1.51
CA THR A 10 -17.32 14.68 -2.53
C THR A 10 -18.07 13.49 -1.89
N PRO A 11 -19.00 12.83 -2.63
CA PRO A 11 -19.67 11.64 -2.12
C PRO A 11 -18.69 10.53 -1.69
N GLN A 12 -17.63 10.30 -2.47
CA GLN A 12 -16.61 9.30 -2.14
C GLN A 12 -15.88 9.67 -0.86
N TYR A 13 -15.40 10.92 -0.73
CA TYR A 13 -14.71 11.38 0.48
C TYR A 13 -15.59 11.22 1.73
N LYS A 14 -16.84 11.68 1.67
CA LYS A 14 -17.80 11.56 2.77
C LYS A 14 -18.05 10.09 3.14
N TRP A 15 -18.18 9.23 2.15
CA TRP A 15 -18.37 7.80 2.37
C TRP A 15 -17.15 7.19 3.07
N VAL A 16 -15.91 7.39 2.57
CA VAL A 16 -14.68 6.87 3.19
C VAL A 16 -14.54 7.36 4.63
N MET A 17 -14.78 8.65 4.88
CA MET A 17 -14.68 9.23 6.23
C MET A 17 -15.74 8.68 7.18
N SER A 18 -16.89 8.23 6.66
CA SER A 18 -17.91 7.56 7.45
C SER A 18 -17.65 6.07 7.65
N GLU A 19 -16.90 5.43 6.75
CA GLU A 19 -16.72 3.98 6.72
C GLU A 19 -15.55 3.52 7.58
N LEU A 20 -14.41 4.24 7.53
CA LEU A 20 -13.23 3.90 8.34
C LEU A 20 -13.52 3.79 9.85
N PRO A 21 -14.32 4.68 10.49
CA PRO A 21 -14.70 4.53 11.89
C PRO A 21 -15.56 3.30 12.22
N LYS A 22 -16.25 2.70 11.25
CA LYS A 22 -17.13 1.54 11.47
C LYS A 22 -16.37 0.23 11.53
N VAL A 23 -15.10 0.22 11.14
CA VAL A 23 -14.28 -0.99 11.10
C VAL A 23 -14.06 -1.52 12.52
N ASN A 24 -14.66 -2.68 12.82
CA ASN A 24 -14.46 -3.38 14.08
C ASN A 24 -13.28 -4.36 13.97
N ARG A 25 -12.08 -3.94 14.39
CA ARG A 25 -10.85 -4.76 14.33
C ARG A 25 -10.86 -6.01 15.21
N SER A 26 -11.86 -6.17 16.09
CA SER A 26 -12.08 -7.42 16.84
C SER A 26 -12.84 -8.48 16.05
N GLU A 27 -13.65 -8.05 15.08
CA GLU A 27 -14.45 -8.92 14.19
C GLU A 27 -13.74 -9.13 12.84
N THR A 28 -13.22 -8.05 12.26
CA THR A 28 -12.44 -8.03 11.02
C THR A 28 -11.04 -7.46 11.28
N PRO A 29 -10.07 -8.31 11.69
CA PRO A 29 -8.75 -7.85 12.10
C PRO A 29 -7.95 -7.17 10.99
N TRP A 30 -8.12 -7.61 9.74
CA TRP A 30 -7.35 -7.13 8.59
C TRP A 30 -8.12 -6.04 7.86
N LEU A 31 -7.54 -4.83 7.80
CA LEU A 31 -8.09 -3.72 7.03
C LEU A 31 -7.27 -3.54 5.76
N ILE A 32 -7.91 -3.83 4.64
CA ILE A 32 -7.31 -3.81 3.30
C ILE A 32 -7.98 -2.70 2.49
N VAL A 33 -7.18 -1.89 1.81
CA VAL A 33 -7.68 -0.88 0.87
C VAL A 33 -7.29 -1.29 -0.54
N VAL A 34 -8.20 -1.09 -1.49
CA VAL A 34 -7.94 -1.34 -2.92
C VAL A 34 -8.24 -0.06 -3.69
N MET A 35 -7.33 0.31 -4.58
CA MET A 35 -7.51 1.44 -5.50
C MET A 35 -6.82 1.15 -6.83
N HIS A 36 -7.12 1.90 -7.88
CA HIS A 36 -6.48 1.64 -9.18
C HIS A 36 -5.06 2.25 -9.23
N CYS A 37 -4.96 3.57 -9.10
CA CYS A 37 -3.69 4.29 -9.18
C CYS A 37 -2.93 4.24 -7.84
N PRO A 38 -1.65 3.84 -7.82
CA PRO A 38 -0.86 3.72 -6.61
C PRO A 38 -0.51 5.07 -6.00
N LEU A 39 -0.56 5.15 -4.67
CA LEU A 39 -0.10 6.34 -3.93
C LEU A 39 1.42 6.46 -3.88
N TYR A 40 2.11 5.32 -3.94
CA TYR A 40 3.56 5.21 -4.00
C TYR A 40 3.93 4.39 -5.23
N SER A 41 4.79 4.94 -6.08
CA SER A 41 5.38 4.24 -7.22
C SER A 41 6.77 4.80 -7.50
N SER A 42 7.72 3.91 -7.76
CA SER A 42 9.05 4.27 -8.26
C SER A 42 9.26 3.91 -9.74
N TYR A 43 8.19 3.61 -10.46
CA TYR A 43 8.19 3.52 -11.93
C TYR A 43 8.05 4.90 -12.56
N VAL A 44 8.71 5.13 -13.69
CA VAL A 44 8.68 6.42 -14.42
C VAL A 44 7.31 6.66 -15.02
N HIS A 45 6.68 5.61 -15.53
CA HIS A 45 5.33 5.67 -16.07
C HIS A 45 4.30 5.84 -14.94
N HIS A 46 3.35 6.76 -15.15
CA HIS A 46 2.35 7.16 -14.15
C HIS A 46 2.95 7.68 -12.84
N TYR A 47 4.22 8.13 -12.88
CA TYR A 47 4.89 8.67 -11.70
C TYR A 47 4.12 9.86 -11.16
N MET A 48 3.88 9.85 -9.84
CA MET A 48 3.17 10.90 -9.10
C MET A 48 1.69 11.12 -9.50
N GLU A 49 1.07 10.26 -10.32
CA GLU A 49 -0.37 10.40 -10.63
C GLU A 49 -1.27 10.23 -9.38
N GLY A 50 -0.85 9.41 -8.42
CA GLY A 50 -1.57 9.17 -7.17
C GLY A 50 -1.46 10.28 -6.11
N GLU A 51 -0.66 11.32 -6.33
CA GLU A 51 -0.34 12.33 -5.31
C GLU A 51 -1.58 13.05 -4.76
N THR A 52 -2.55 13.37 -5.62
CA THR A 52 -3.80 14.02 -5.19
C THR A 52 -4.58 13.13 -4.22
N MET A 53 -4.65 11.81 -4.47
CA MET A 53 -5.27 10.86 -3.54
C MET A 53 -4.44 10.67 -2.28
N ARG A 54 -3.10 10.70 -2.40
CA ARG A 54 -2.20 10.54 -1.26
C ARG A 54 -2.37 11.68 -0.25
N VAL A 55 -2.37 12.93 -0.71
CA VAL A 55 -2.64 14.11 0.14
C VAL A 55 -3.98 14.00 0.88
N MET A 56 -5.00 13.42 0.23
CA MET A 56 -6.35 13.32 0.79
C MET A 56 -6.52 12.17 1.79
N TYR A 57 -5.93 11.01 1.52
CA TYR A 57 -6.28 9.76 2.21
C TYR A 57 -5.15 9.15 3.05
N GLU A 58 -3.88 9.43 2.76
CA GLU A 58 -2.74 8.77 3.43
C GLU A 58 -2.79 8.95 4.95
N GLN A 59 -3.10 10.17 5.43
CA GLN A 59 -3.23 10.46 6.86
C GLN A 59 -4.27 9.55 7.54
N TYR A 60 -5.36 9.22 6.85
CA TYR A 60 -6.41 8.35 7.39
C TYR A 60 -5.98 6.89 7.33
N PHE A 61 -5.26 6.46 6.30
CA PHE A 61 -4.73 5.09 6.26
C PHE A 61 -3.74 4.82 7.40
N VAL A 62 -2.91 5.80 7.74
CA VAL A 62 -2.03 5.75 8.91
C VAL A 62 -2.84 5.78 10.21
N GLN A 63 -3.79 6.71 10.34
CA GLN A 63 -4.64 6.84 11.55
C GLN A 63 -5.42 5.56 11.87
N TYR A 64 -6.03 4.93 10.86
CA TYR A 64 -6.81 3.71 11.00
C TYR A 64 -5.99 2.43 10.89
N LYS A 65 -4.65 2.55 10.78
CA LYS A 65 -3.71 1.41 10.74
C LYS A 65 -4.13 0.40 9.68
N VAL A 66 -4.33 0.87 8.46
CA VAL A 66 -4.56 0.00 7.29
C VAL A 66 -3.36 -0.94 7.17
N ASP A 67 -3.60 -2.24 7.00
CA ASP A 67 -2.52 -3.22 6.99
C ASP A 67 -1.76 -3.20 5.67
N VAL A 68 -2.51 -3.16 4.56
CA VAL A 68 -2.01 -3.17 3.18
C VAL A 68 -2.95 -2.40 2.24
N VAL A 69 -2.36 -1.71 1.25
CA VAL A 69 -3.07 -1.05 0.15
C VAL A 69 -2.63 -1.71 -1.15
N PHE A 70 -3.59 -2.28 -1.89
CA PHE A 70 -3.34 -2.85 -3.22
C PHE A 70 -3.73 -1.86 -4.32
N SER A 71 -2.83 -1.73 -5.29
CA SER A 71 -3.01 -0.92 -6.48
C SER A 71 -2.66 -1.69 -7.74
N GLY A 72 -3.17 -1.23 -8.88
CA GLY A 72 -2.77 -1.72 -10.20
C GLY A 72 -2.15 -0.57 -10.99
N HIS A 73 -2.74 -0.29 -12.17
CA HIS A 73 -2.43 0.85 -13.03
C HIS A 73 -1.05 0.79 -13.70
N ILE A 74 0.00 0.61 -12.91
CA ILE A 74 1.36 0.40 -13.40
C ILE A 74 1.52 -1.09 -13.72
N HIS A 75 1.90 -1.39 -14.95
CA HIS A 75 2.02 -2.75 -15.47
C HIS A 75 3.34 -3.39 -15.04
N ALA A 76 3.53 -3.50 -13.74
CA ALA A 76 4.67 -4.12 -13.09
C ALA A 76 4.34 -4.42 -11.61
N TYR A 77 5.28 -5.03 -10.90
CA TYR A 77 5.18 -5.29 -9.47
C TYR A 77 6.03 -4.32 -8.65
N GLU A 78 5.48 -3.79 -7.57
CA GLU A 78 6.23 -3.04 -6.56
C GLU A 78 5.65 -3.26 -5.16
N ARG A 79 6.51 -3.35 -4.15
CA ARG A 79 6.15 -3.35 -2.74
C ARG A 79 6.97 -2.32 -1.99
N THR A 80 6.31 -1.50 -1.18
CA THR A 80 6.97 -0.50 -0.33
C THR A 80 7.38 -1.08 1.02
N GLU A 81 8.29 -0.38 1.70
CA GLU A 81 8.37 -0.40 3.16
C GLU A 81 7.11 0.24 3.78
N ARG A 82 6.93 0.10 5.10
CA ARG A 82 5.91 0.89 5.82
C ARG A 82 6.41 2.33 5.97
N VAL A 83 5.92 3.21 5.11
CA VAL A 83 6.29 4.63 5.09
C VAL A 83 5.07 5.53 5.08
N SER A 84 5.22 6.74 5.62
CA SER A 84 4.24 7.81 5.47
C SER A 84 4.91 9.12 5.06
N ASN A 85 4.18 9.96 4.33
CA ASN A 85 4.57 11.30 3.94
C ASN A 85 3.46 12.32 4.24
N ILE A 86 3.02 12.33 5.50
CA ILE A 86 1.86 13.09 5.99
C ILE A 86 2.22 14.31 6.84
N ALA A 87 3.51 14.57 7.05
CA ALA A 87 3.97 15.62 7.97
C ALA A 87 4.11 17.01 7.32
N TYR A 88 4.01 17.09 5.99
CA TYR A 88 4.20 18.32 5.25
C TYR A 88 3.12 19.37 5.59
N ASN A 89 3.53 20.60 5.93
CA ASN A 89 2.61 21.71 6.22
C ASN A 89 2.96 23.03 5.50
N ILE A 90 3.64 22.95 4.34
CA ILE A 90 4.24 24.08 3.59
C ILE A 90 5.45 24.70 4.29
N GLU A 91 5.31 25.14 5.54
CA GLU A 91 6.34 25.87 6.29
C GLU A 91 7.51 24.97 6.69
N ASN A 92 7.21 23.76 7.18
CA ASN A 92 8.20 22.82 7.69
C ASN A 92 8.99 22.08 6.58
N ARG A 93 8.48 22.11 5.35
CA ARG A 93 9.05 21.42 4.17
C ARG A 93 9.35 19.93 4.39
N LEU A 94 8.65 19.28 5.32
CA LEU A 94 8.83 17.86 5.62
C LEU A 94 8.08 17.00 4.59
N CYS A 95 8.62 16.90 3.37
CA CYS A 95 8.00 16.22 2.23
C CYS A 95 8.70 14.90 1.80
N THR A 96 9.63 14.40 2.61
CA THR A 96 10.29 13.11 2.36
C THR A 96 9.54 11.99 3.08
N PRO A 97 9.17 10.90 2.40
CA PRO A 97 8.60 9.72 3.05
C PRO A 97 9.53 9.18 4.15
N ARG A 98 8.97 8.82 5.30
CA ARG A 98 9.71 8.29 6.45
C ARG A 98 9.13 6.97 6.89
N LYS A 99 9.98 6.11 7.45
CA LYS A 99 9.53 4.86 8.08
C LYS A 99 8.49 5.17 9.16
N ASP A 100 7.36 4.51 9.06
CA ASP A 100 6.23 4.70 9.95
C ASP A 100 5.58 3.33 10.22
N ARG A 101 5.74 2.84 11.45
CA ARG A 101 5.22 1.52 11.86
C ARG A 101 3.69 1.42 11.80
N PHE A 102 2.97 2.54 11.69
CA PHE A 102 1.52 2.58 11.59
C PHE A 102 1.01 2.75 10.16
N ALA A 103 1.90 3.00 9.20
CA ALA A 103 1.54 3.08 7.79
C ALA A 103 1.30 1.70 7.18
N PRO A 104 0.41 1.58 6.18
CA PRO A 104 0.25 0.35 5.41
C PRO A 104 1.52 0.03 4.61
N VAL A 105 1.61 -1.22 4.17
CA VAL A 105 2.45 -1.56 3.02
C VAL A 105 1.66 -1.25 1.74
N TYR A 106 2.26 -0.54 0.79
CA TYR A 106 1.67 -0.32 -0.52
C TYR A 106 2.21 -1.35 -1.50
N ILE A 107 1.31 -2.00 -2.24
CA ILE A 107 1.65 -3.02 -3.22
C ILE A 107 1.00 -2.66 -4.56
N THR A 108 1.83 -2.43 -5.56
CA THR A 108 1.43 -2.36 -6.97
C THR A 108 1.49 -3.76 -7.55
N ILE A 109 0.35 -4.25 -8.03
CA ILE A 109 0.14 -5.58 -8.63
C ILE A 109 -0.67 -5.45 -9.93
N GLY A 110 -0.24 -4.54 -10.81
CA GLY A 110 -0.88 -4.24 -12.09
C GLY A 110 -0.37 -5.09 -13.27
N ASP A 111 0.38 -6.13 -12.97
CA ASP A 111 1.16 -7.00 -13.86
C ASP A 111 0.40 -8.25 -14.34
N GLY A 112 -0.92 -8.18 -14.46
CA GLY A 112 -1.76 -9.32 -14.82
C GLY A 112 -1.74 -9.76 -16.29
N GLY A 113 -0.94 -9.14 -17.18
CA GLY A 113 -0.86 -9.54 -18.59
C GLY A 113 -1.65 -8.66 -19.58
N ASN A 114 -1.76 -7.36 -19.32
CA ASN A 114 -2.46 -6.43 -20.22
C ASN A 114 -1.76 -6.31 -21.61
N GLN A 115 -2.52 -5.86 -22.61
CA GLN A 115 -2.07 -5.73 -24.00
C GLN A 115 -1.03 -4.61 -24.25
N GLU A 116 -0.92 -3.65 -23.34
CA GLU A 116 -0.02 -2.48 -23.48
C GLU A 116 1.44 -2.85 -23.14
N GLY A 117 1.65 -4.01 -22.51
CA GLY A 117 2.97 -4.51 -22.15
C GLY A 117 3.38 -4.17 -20.71
N LEU A 118 4.56 -4.66 -20.33
CA LEU A 118 5.22 -4.34 -19.06
C LEU A 118 5.90 -2.96 -19.13
N LEU A 119 5.93 -2.26 -18.00
CA LEU A 119 6.63 -0.98 -17.86
C LEU A 119 7.99 -1.23 -17.20
N TYR A 120 9.09 -1.00 -17.93
CA TYR A 120 10.45 -1.34 -17.47
C TYR A 120 11.21 -0.17 -16.85
N GLU A 121 10.84 1.06 -17.19
CA GLU A 121 11.56 2.25 -16.73
C GLU A 121 11.24 2.56 -15.26
N MET A 122 12.29 2.55 -14.45
CA MET A 122 12.24 2.82 -13.00
C MET A 122 13.12 4.02 -12.64
N ILE A 123 12.73 4.71 -11.58
CA ILE A 123 13.55 5.76 -10.97
C ILE A 123 14.82 5.12 -10.41
N ASP A 124 15.97 5.68 -10.77
CA ASP A 124 17.29 5.26 -10.29
C ASP A 124 17.99 6.39 -9.51
N PRO A 125 18.55 6.13 -8.32
CA PRO A 125 18.54 4.85 -7.60
C PRO A 125 17.16 4.48 -7.04
N GLN A 126 16.98 3.21 -6.64
CA GLN A 126 15.79 2.77 -5.92
C GLN A 126 15.54 3.65 -4.69
N PRO A 127 14.39 4.34 -4.59
CA PRO A 127 14.13 5.21 -3.46
C PRO A 127 13.92 4.38 -2.20
N GLY A 128 14.34 4.91 -1.04
CA GLY A 128 14.33 4.17 0.22
C GLY A 128 12.95 3.74 0.76
N TYR A 129 11.85 4.17 0.13
CA TYR A 129 10.51 3.66 0.43
C TYR A 129 10.16 2.38 -0.35
N SER A 130 10.81 2.12 -1.48
CA SER A 130 10.55 0.95 -2.32
C SER A 130 11.38 -0.21 -1.79
N ALA A 131 10.72 -1.28 -1.35
CA ALA A 131 11.39 -2.45 -0.77
C ALA A 131 11.75 -3.48 -1.86
N TYR A 132 10.84 -3.74 -2.78
CA TYR A 132 11.04 -4.63 -3.93
C TYR A 132 10.28 -4.08 -5.14
N ARG A 133 10.84 -4.23 -6.34
CA ARG A 133 10.19 -3.85 -7.60
C ARG A 133 10.76 -4.67 -8.75
N GLU A 134 9.88 -5.12 -9.65
CA GLU A 134 10.28 -5.92 -10.81
C GLU A 134 9.23 -5.84 -11.93
N PRO A 135 9.62 -5.65 -13.20
CA PRO A 135 8.71 -5.66 -14.33
C PRO A 135 8.61 -7.09 -14.88
N SER A 136 7.80 -7.92 -14.25
CA SER A 136 7.43 -9.25 -14.72
C SER A 136 5.92 -9.39 -14.63
N TYR A 137 5.32 -10.20 -15.52
CA TYR A 137 3.91 -10.55 -15.35
C TYR A 137 3.75 -11.54 -14.19
N GLY A 138 2.65 -11.46 -13.48
CA GLY A 138 2.43 -12.28 -12.30
C GLY A 138 1.09 -12.05 -11.63
N HIS A 139 1.00 -12.58 -10.41
CA HIS A 139 -0.13 -12.37 -9.51
C HIS A 139 0.32 -12.45 -8.04
N GLY A 140 -0.44 -11.81 -7.15
CA GLY A 140 -0.22 -11.85 -5.71
C GLY A 140 -1.22 -12.77 -5.00
N ILE A 141 -0.77 -13.42 -3.93
CA ILE A 141 -1.60 -14.18 -2.99
C ILE A 141 -1.43 -13.53 -1.62
N PHE A 142 -2.54 -13.10 -1.01
CA PHE A 142 -2.57 -12.60 0.37
C PHE A 142 -3.32 -13.58 1.26
N GLU A 143 -2.57 -14.45 1.93
CA GLU A 143 -3.10 -15.51 2.79
C GLU A 143 -3.23 -15.02 4.23
N ILE A 144 -4.46 -14.86 4.71
CA ILE A 144 -4.73 -14.53 6.11
C ILE A 144 -4.71 -15.81 6.94
N ASN A 145 -3.66 -16.01 7.74
CA ASN A 145 -3.54 -17.21 8.57
C ASN A 145 -4.37 -17.09 9.86
N ASN A 146 -4.35 -15.91 10.49
CA ASN A 146 -5.12 -15.62 11.71
C ASN A 146 -5.24 -14.10 11.95
N LYS A 147 -5.73 -13.67 13.12
CA LYS A 147 -5.92 -12.25 13.45
C LYS A 147 -4.62 -11.44 13.58
N THR A 148 -3.47 -12.10 13.76
CA THR A 148 -2.17 -11.44 13.94
C THR A 148 -1.23 -11.62 12.76
N HIS A 149 -1.34 -12.70 11.98
CA HIS A 149 -0.41 -13.02 10.89
C HIS A 149 -1.13 -13.26 9.55
N ALA A 150 -0.55 -12.68 8.51
CA ALA A 150 -0.87 -12.98 7.12
C ALA A 150 0.43 -13.10 6.32
N TYR A 151 0.37 -13.76 5.18
CA TYR A 151 1.50 -13.96 4.29
C TYR A 151 1.14 -13.46 2.90
N PHE A 152 1.96 -12.56 2.37
CA PHE A 152 1.88 -12.14 0.98
C PHE A 152 2.97 -12.83 0.19
N SER A 153 2.63 -13.37 -0.98
CA SER A 153 3.59 -13.81 -1.97
C SER A 153 3.20 -13.37 -3.38
N TRP A 154 4.21 -12.99 -4.17
CA TRP A 154 4.07 -12.63 -5.56
C TRP A 154 4.69 -13.73 -6.43
N HIS A 155 3.96 -14.17 -7.45
CA HIS A 155 4.30 -15.29 -8.32
C HIS A 155 4.42 -14.81 -9.76
N ARG A 156 5.57 -15.04 -10.38
CA ARG A 156 5.84 -14.64 -11.76
C ARG A 156 5.34 -15.68 -12.74
N ASN A 157 4.84 -15.24 -13.90
CA ASN A 157 4.30 -16.13 -14.91
C ASN A 157 5.37 -17.03 -15.57
N GLN A 158 6.63 -16.57 -15.61
CA GLN A 158 7.74 -17.36 -16.15
C GLN A 158 8.28 -18.43 -15.19
N ASP A 159 7.89 -18.38 -13.91
CA ASP A 159 8.37 -19.32 -12.92
C ASP A 159 7.43 -20.54 -12.78
N GLY A 160 7.90 -21.57 -12.09
CA GLY A 160 7.04 -22.67 -11.68
C GLY A 160 6.00 -22.22 -10.64
N TYR A 161 4.85 -22.90 -10.60
CA TYR A 161 3.69 -22.53 -9.77
C TYR A 161 3.99 -22.27 -8.27
N ALA A 162 5.02 -22.90 -7.70
CA ALA A 162 5.37 -22.77 -6.29
C ALA A 162 6.54 -21.80 -6.01
N VAL A 163 7.02 -21.07 -7.03
CA VAL A 163 8.18 -20.17 -6.89
C VAL A 163 7.68 -18.75 -6.64
N GLU A 164 8.08 -18.20 -5.51
CA GLU A 164 7.75 -16.84 -5.09
C GLU A 164 8.87 -15.89 -5.55
N GLY A 165 8.50 -14.86 -6.34
CA GLY A 165 9.41 -13.80 -6.77
C GLY A 165 9.70 -12.79 -5.66
N ASP A 166 8.70 -12.48 -4.83
CA ASP A 166 8.85 -11.71 -3.59
C ASP A 166 7.81 -12.19 -2.56
N SER A 167 8.10 -12.01 -1.28
CA SER A 167 7.16 -12.34 -0.22
C SER A 167 7.36 -11.49 1.04
N LEU A 168 6.28 -11.35 1.81
CA LEU A 168 6.29 -10.59 3.05
C LEU A 168 5.35 -11.23 4.07
N ARG A 169 5.88 -11.45 5.28
CA ARG A 169 5.06 -11.78 6.46
C ARG A 169 4.51 -10.49 7.06
N PHE A 170 3.20 -10.43 7.17
CA PHE A 170 2.49 -9.33 7.80
C PHE A 170 2.17 -9.66 9.25
N GLU A 171 2.46 -8.71 10.13
CA GLU A 171 1.90 -8.64 11.47
C GLU A 171 0.79 -7.59 11.50
N ASN A 172 -0.35 -7.95 12.06
CA ASN A 172 -1.51 -7.06 12.12
C ASN A 172 -1.22 -5.82 12.98
N LEU A 173 -1.40 -4.63 12.40
CA LEU A 173 -1.00 -3.38 13.06
C LEU A 173 -1.80 -3.08 14.33
N TYR A 174 -3.08 -3.47 14.37
CA TYR A 174 -3.95 -3.23 15.51
C TYR A 174 -3.54 -4.08 16.72
N TRP A 175 -3.33 -5.39 16.50
CA TRP A 175 -2.98 -6.33 17.57
C TRP A 175 -1.51 -6.26 18.00
N LYS A 176 -0.60 -5.84 17.11
CA LYS A 176 0.79 -5.59 17.48
C LYS A 176 0.91 -4.39 18.42
N ALA A 177 0.21 -3.29 18.12
CA ALA A 177 0.26 -2.09 18.93
C ALA A 177 -0.27 -2.30 20.37
N SER A 178 -1.26 -3.18 20.56
CA SER A 178 -1.80 -3.50 21.89
C SER A 178 -0.85 -4.37 22.73
N GLN A 179 -0.07 -5.25 22.10
CA GLN A 179 0.96 -6.03 22.80
C GLN A 179 2.13 -5.16 23.26
N ASP A 180 2.59 -4.22 22.43
CA ASP A 180 3.68 -3.29 22.83
C ASP A 180 3.28 -2.41 24.02
N SER A 181 2.03 -1.92 24.07
CA SER A 181 1.54 -1.13 25.21
C SER A 181 1.46 -1.93 26.52
N LEU A 182 1.19 -3.23 26.42
CA LEU A 182 1.22 -4.15 27.57
C LEU A 182 2.65 -4.50 27.99
N ALA A 183 3.61 -4.50 27.06
CA ALA A 183 5.02 -4.75 27.36
C ALA A 183 5.73 -3.55 28.02
N THR A 184 5.29 -2.32 27.75
CA THR A 184 5.85 -1.09 28.35
C THR A 184 5.25 -0.72 29.72
N SER A 185 4.34 -1.53 30.26
CA SER A 185 3.67 -1.30 31.54
C SER A 185 4.22 -2.16 32.70
N PHE A 186 5.40 -2.77 32.52
CA PHE A 186 6.16 -3.49 33.54
C PHE A 186 7.54 -2.86 33.75
#